data_AF-A0A955QE89-F1
#
_entry.id   AF-A0A955QE89-F1
#
_cell.length_a   1.000
_cell.length_b   1.000
_cell.length_c   1.000
_cell.angle_alpha   90.00
_cell.angle_beta   90.00
_cell.angle_gamma   90.00
#
_symmetry.space_group_name_H-M   'P 1'
#
loop_
_entity.id
_entity.type
_entity.pdbx_description
1 polymer ?
#
loop_
_entity_poly.entity_id
_entity_poly.type
_entity_poly.pdbx_seq_one_letter_code
_entity_poly.pdbx_strand_id
1 'polypeptide(L)'
;MNTFSVLIRSILLSGVVLGVGGLWLSPTSHAQNLTYTPTPSNPVGRAPQAITSGDFNGDGLWDVATVNGTSDDVYVMIVNGNGTCRGAVSFGVGKIPRALVAEDM
;
A
#
# COMPACT_ATOMS: atom_id res chain seq x y z
N MET A 1 -8.46 -21.21 22.70
CA MET A 1 -7.14 -20.65 22.36
C MET A 1 -7.36 -19.36 21.57
N ASN A 2 -7.24 -18.26 22.31
CA ASN A 2 -6.80 -16.92 21.90
C ASN A 2 -7.75 -16.09 21.02
N THR A 3 -8.81 -15.62 21.68
CA THR A 3 -9.73 -14.56 21.27
C THR A 3 -9.08 -13.18 21.48
N PHE A 4 -8.95 -12.34 20.46
CA PHE A 4 -8.79 -10.88 20.64
C PHE A 4 -9.49 -10.12 19.50
N SER A 5 -10.72 -9.71 19.77
CA SER A 5 -11.49 -8.78 18.93
C SER A 5 -11.30 -7.38 19.51
N VAL A 6 -10.61 -6.48 18.80
CA VAL A 6 -10.43 -5.09 19.23
C VAL A 6 -11.42 -4.21 18.46
N LEU A 7 -12.47 -3.79 19.14
CA LEU A 7 -13.48 -2.86 18.64
C LEU A 7 -12.89 -1.43 18.70
N ILE A 8 -12.37 -0.90 17.59
CA ILE A 8 -11.97 0.51 17.52
C ILE A 8 -13.26 1.33 17.35
N ARG A 9 -13.82 1.79 18.47
CA ARG A 9 -14.86 2.82 18.45
C ARG A 9 -14.21 4.18 18.18
N SER A 10 -14.48 4.71 17.00
CA SER A 10 -14.21 6.09 16.62
C SER A 10 -14.80 7.06 17.65
N ILE A 11 -13.96 7.90 18.25
CA ILE A 11 -14.39 9.09 18.99
C ILE A 11 -14.22 10.27 18.05
N LEU A 12 -15.32 10.72 17.45
CA LEU A 12 -15.51 12.13 17.15
C LEU A 12 -16.42 12.64 18.25
N LEU A 13 -15.99 13.64 19.04
CA LEU A 13 -16.71 14.89 19.25
C LEU A 13 -16.05 15.74 20.36
N SER A 14 -15.85 17.01 20.00
CA SER A 14 -15.66 18.22 20.80
C SER A 14 -15.69 18.10 22.33
N GLY A 15 -14.62 18.57 22.95
CA GLY A 15 -14.60 18.90 24.37
C GLY A 15 -13.42 19.80 24.70
N VAL A 16 -13.57 21.10 24.47
CA VAL A 16 -12.69 22.11 25.07
C VAL A 16 -12.78 21.95 26.59
N VAL A 17 -11.68 21.59 27.24
CA VAL A 17 -11.55 21.68 28.70
C VAL A 17 -10.54 22.78 29.00
N LEU A 18 -11.04 23.93 29.46
CA LEU A 18 -10.24 25.01 30.02
C LEU A 18 -10.14 24.77 31.54
N GLY A 19 -8.94 24.53 32.06
CA GLY A 19 -8.77 24.44 33.51
C GLY A 19 -7.39 23.97 33.98
N VAL A 20 -6.54 24.95 34.26
CA VAL A 20 -5.33 24.95 35.12
C VAL A 20 -4.13 24.05 34.75
N GLY A 21 -3.08 24.70 34.23
CA GLY A 21 -1.68 24.34 34.48
C GLY A 21 -1.10 23.17 33.66
N GLY A 22 -0.52 23.48 32.49
CA GLY A 22 0.38 22.59 31.76
C GLY A 22 -0.23 21.90 30.55
N LEU A 23 -0.34 22.63 29.44
CA LEU A 23 -0.77 22.11 28.14
C LEU A 23 0.36 21.26 27.52
N TRP A 24 0.38 19.96 27.78
CA TRP A 24 1.22 19.03 27.01
C TRP A 24 0.52 18.69 25.70
N LEU A 25 0.92 19.36 24.62
CA LEU A 25 0.61 18.91 23.26
C LEU A 25 1.45 17.66 22.99
N SER A 26 0.90 16.47 23.20
CA SER A 26 1.50 15.26 22.65
C SER A 26 1.39 15.36 21.12
N PRO A 27 2.50 15.41 20.35
CA PRO A 27 2.39 15.20 18.92
C PRO A 27 1.88 13.77 18.74
N THR A 28 0.67 13.62 18.19
CA THR A 28 0.18 12.32 17.74
C THR A 28 1.06 11.89 16.59
N SER A 29 2.16 11.20 16.87
CA SER A 29 2.89 10.50 15.83
C SER A 29 1.92 9.43 15.31
N HIS A 30 1.51 9.61 14.06
CA HIS A 30 0.65 8.66 13.35
C HIS A 30 1.50 7.45 12.95
N ALA A 31 2.00 6.69 13.94
CA ALA A 31 2.47 5.35 13.71
C ALA A 31 1.23 4.47 13.55
N GLN A 32 0.72 4.38 12.33
CA GLN A 32 -0.35 3.43 11.99
C GLN A 32 0.19 2.03 12.24
N ASN A 33 -0.42 1.30 13.16
CA ASN A 33 -0.12 -0.11 13.38
C ASN A 33 -0.52 -0.90 12.12
N LEU A 34 0.43 -1.15 11.23
CA LEU A 34 0.26 -1.91 9.99
C LEU A 34 -0.15 -3.34 10.33
N THR A 35 -1.45 -3.56 10.48
CA THR A 35 -2.01 -4.89 10.69
C THR A 35 -2.04 -5.58 9.34
N TYR A 36 -0.97 -6.30 9.02
CA TYR A 36 -0.89 -7.11 7.80
C TYR A 36 -1.83 -8.31 7.94
N THR A 37 -3.07 -8.18 7.47
CA THR A 37 -3.93 -9.32 7.19
C THR A 37 -3.47 -9.89 5.85
N PRO A 38 -2.80 -11.07 5.82
CA PRO A 38 -2.36 -11.66 4.56
C PRO A 38 -3.60 -11.96 3.72
N THR A 39 -3.88 -11.11 2.74
CA THR A 39 -4.88 -11.38 1.72
C THR A 39 -4.24 -12.38 0.75
N PRO A 40 -4.84 -13.56 0.52
CA PRO A 40 -4.32 -14.47 -0.50
C PRO A 40 -4.62 -13.82 -1.86
N SER A 41 -3.66 -13.09 -2.38
CA SER A 41 -3.69 -12.61 -3.75
C SER A 41 -2.29 -12.77 -4.28
N ASN A 42 -2.16 -13.52 -5.38
CA ASN A 42 -0.92 -13.61 -6.14
C ASN A 42 -1.05 -12.51 -7.20
N PRO A 43 -0.71 -11.25 -6.89
CA PRO A 43 -1.15 -10.11 -7.69
C PRO A 43 -0.10 -9.78 -8.77
N VAL A 44 0.92 -10.64 -8.91
CA VAL A 44 2.07 -10.55 -9.80
C VAL A 44 2.43 -11.94 -10.34
N GLY A 45 3.23 -11.96 -11.40
CA GLY A 45 3.72 -13.18 -12.04
C GLY A 45 4.78 -13.94 -11.23
N ARG A 46 5.43 -14.92 -11.89
CA ARG A 46 6.42 -15.81 -11.27
C ARG A 46 7.85 -15.27 -11.40
N ALA A 47 8.61 -15.43 -10.32
CA ALA A 47 9.98 -14.95 -10.18
C ALA A 47 10.14 -13.46 -10.51
N PRO A 48 9.49 -12.56 -9.74
CA PRO A 48 9.68 -11.12 -9.88
C PRO A 48 11.17 -10.78 -9.76
N GLN A 49 11.70 -10.03 -10.74
CA GLN A 49 13.11 -9.63 -10.82
C GLN A 49 13.34 -8.19 -10.37
N ALA A 50 12.37 -7.31 -10.62
CA ALA A 50 12.42 -5.90 -10.25
C ALA A 50 11.02 -5.34 -9.98
N ILE A 51 11.00 -4.21 -9.28
CA ILE A 51 9.81 -3.45 -8.89
C ILE A 51 10.07 -1.96 -9.12
N THR A 52 9.03 -1.20 -9.46
CA THR A 52 9.03 0.26 -9.43
C THR A 52 7.69 0.79 -8.93
N SER A 53 7.64 2.08 -8.63
CA SER A 53 6.43 2.80 -8.22
C SER A 53 6.26 4.06 -9.07
N GLY A 54 5.01 4.41 -9.35
CA GLY A 54 4.62 5.59 -10.14
C GLY A 54 3.13 5.82 -10.01
N ASP A 55 2.61 6.99 -10.40
CA ASP A 55 1.18 7.16 -10.62
C ASP A 55 0.85 6.65 -12.03
N PHE A 56 0.42 5.40 -12.15
CA PHE A 56 0.20 4.77 -13.46
C PHE A 56 -1.21 4.99 -13.99
N ASN A 57 -2.13 5.51 -13.17
CA ASN A 57 -3.53 5.73 -13.54
C ASN A 57 -3.97 7.21 -13.48
N GLY A 58 -3.12 8.11 -13.00
CA GLY A 58 -3.35 9.56 -12.88
C GLY A 58 -4.22 9.96 -11.69
N ASP A 59 -4.34 9.14 -10.65
CA ASP A 59 -5.20 9.41 -9.48
C ASP A 59 -4.47 10.10 -8.32
N GLY A 60 -3.17 10.38 -8.47
CA GLY A 60 -2.33 11.01 -7.47
C GLY A 60 -1.91 10.09 -6.32
N LEU A 61 -2.16 8.78 -6.43
CA LEU A 61 -1.67 7.76 -5.52
C LEU A 61 -0.51 6.98 -6.16
N TRP A 62 0.37 6.46 -5.30
CA TRP A 62 1.48 5.63 -5.77
C TRP A 62 1.00 4.22 -6.09
N ASP A 63 1.05 3.86 -7.36
CA ASP A 63 0.88 2.51 -7.88
C ASP A 63 2.22 1.75 -7.91
N VAL A 64 2.17 0.46 -8.22
CA VAL A 64 3.33 -0.44 -8.21
C VAL A 64 3.38 -1.25 -9.49
N ALA A 65 4.56 -1.40 -10.09
CA ALA A 65 4.78 -2.33 -11.20
C ALA A 65 5.91 -3.32 -10.89
N THR A 66 5.75 -4.55 -11.36
CA THR A 66 6.73 -5.65 -11.18
C THR A 66 7.03 -6.31 -12.52
N VAL A 67 8.27 -6.76 -12.71
CA VAL A 67 8.67 -7.53 -13.88
C VAL A 67 8.99 -8.96 -13.46
N ASN A 68 8.44 -9.95 -14.16
CA ASN A 68 8.45 -11.34 -13.74
C ASN A 68 9.23 -12.20 -14.72
N GLY A 69 10.39 -12.68 -14.26
CA GLY A 69 11.38 -13.37 -15.09
C GLY A 69 10.93 -14.74 -15.60
N THR A 70 10.06 -15.45 -14.87
CA THR A 70 9.58 -16.78 -15.28
C THR A 70 8.25 -16.71 -16.01
N SER A 71 7.45 -15.67 -15.75
CA SER A 71 6.18 -15.45 -16.45
C SER A 71 6.33 -14.65 -17.75
N ASP A 72 7.51 -14.08 -18.02
CA ASP A 72 7.77 -13.22 -19.17
C ASP A 72 6.74 -12.07 -19.27
N ASP A 73 6.36 -11.49 -18.13
CA ASP A 73 5.36 -10.43 -18.04
C ASP A 73 5.76 -9.30 -17.08
N VAL A 74 5.11 -8.15 -17.26
CA VAL A 74 5.10 -7.02 -16.33
C VAL A 74 3.69 -6.89 -15.77
N TYR A 75 3.57 -6.82 -14.45
CA TYR A 75 2.31 -6.53 -13.77
C TYR A 75 2.31 -5.09 -13.28
N VAL A 76 1.25 -4.33 -13.58
CA VAL A 76 0.98 -3.00 -13.02
C VAL A 76 -0.21 -3.12 -12.07
N MET A 77 0.00 -2.75 -10.82
CA MET A 77 -0.93 -2.90 -9.70
C MET A 77 -1.42 -1.52 -9.29
N ILE A 78 -2.73 -1.33 -9.35
CA ILE A 78 -3.38 -0.10 -8.91
C ILE A 78 -3.66 -0.19 -7.41
N VAL A 79 -3.09 0.74 -6.64
CA VAL A 79 -3.06 0.67 -5.19
C VAL A 79 -3.90 1.78 -4.58
N ASN A 80 -4.73 1.45 -3.58
CA ASN A 80 -5.45 2.45 -2.80
C ASN A 80 -4.49 3.16 -1.82
N GLY A 81 -4.82 4.36 -1.36
CA GLY A 81 -4.00 5.12 -0.39
C GLY A 81 -3.78 4.46 0.98
N ASN A 82 -4.35 3.27 1.22
CA ASN A 82 -4.12 2.43 2.39
C ASN A 82 -3.24 1.19 2.11
N GLY A 83 -2.63 1.09 0.92
CA GLY A 83 -1.74 -0.01 0.52
C GLY A 83 -2.44 -1.26 0.00
N THR A 84 -3.78 -1.25 -0.17
CA THR A 84 -4.51 -2.39 -0.72
C THR A 84 -4.55 -2.34 -2.25
N CYS A 85 -4.30 -3.47 -2.91
CA CYS A 85 -4.40 -3.59 -4.36
C CYS A 85 -5.87 -3.63 -4.79
N ARG A 86 -6.29 -2.70 -5.65
CA ARG A 86 -7.64 -2.61 -6.20
C ARG A 86 -7.77 -3.35 -7.53
N GLY A 87 -6.68 -3.48 -8.28
CA GLY A 87 -6.65 -4.19 -9.55
C GLY A 87 -5.22 -4.34 -10.06
N ALA A 88 -5.02 -5.28 -10.97
CA ALA A 88 -3.73 -5.46 -11.63
C ALA A 88 -3.94 -5.79 -13.11
N VAL A 89 -3.06 -5.26 -13.95
CA VAL A 89 -3.00 -5.51 -15.40
C VAL A 89 -1.65 -6.15 -15.71
N SER A 90 -1.64 -7.17 -16.57
CA SER A 90 -0.40 -7.81 -17.03
C SER A 90 -0.12 -7.52 -18.49
N PHE A 91 1.16 -7.35 -18.79
CA PHE A 91 1.69 -7.11 -20.12
C PHE A 91 2.75 -8.16 -20.41
N GLY A 92 2.54 -8.98 -21.44
CA GLY A 92 3.58 -9.90 -21.91
C GLY A 92 4.75 -9.13 -22.49
N VAL A 93 5.97 -9.52 -22.11
CA VAL A 93 7.22 -8.92 -22.57
C VAL A 93 8.16 -10.00 -23.12
N GLY A 94 9.38 -9.60 -23.50
CA GLY A 94 10.40 -10.54 -23.94
C GLY A 94 10.81 -11.54 -22.84
N LYS A 95 11.50 -12.61 -23.24
CA LYS A 95 11.89 -13.68 -22.31
C LYS A 95 12.83 -13.22 -21.21
N ILE A 96 12.59 -13.72 -20.00
CA ILE A 96 13.39 -13.50 -18.79
C ILE A 96 13.66 -12.00 -18.58
N PRO A 97 12.60 -11.19 -18.46
CA PRO A 97 12.76 -9.76 -18.27
C PRO A 97 13.33 -9.49 -16.87
N ARG A 98 14.31 -8.57 -16.78
CA ARG A 98 15.11 -8.38 -15.54
C ARG A 98 15.00 -7.00 -14.91
N ALA A 99 14.64 -6.00 -15.71
CA ALA A 99 14.67 -4.61 -15.30
C ALA A 99 13.45 -3.88 -15.82
N LEU A 100 13.04 -2.86 -15.09
CA LEU A 100 11.99 -1.94 -15.48
C LEU A 100 12.33 -0.56 -14.89
N VAL A 101 11.99 0.50 -15.61
CA VAL A 101 12.15 1.89 -15.18
C VAL A 101 10.81 2.56 -15.45
N ALA A 102 10.25 3.22 -14.44
CA ALA A 102 9.15 4.15 -14.64
C ALA A 102 9.75 5.54 -14.85
N GLU A 103 9.29 6.23 -15.87
CA GLU A 103 9.50 7.66 -16.04
C GLU A 103 8.17 8.35 -15.79
N ASP A 104 8.20 9.41 -14.99
CA ASP A 104 7.07 10.30 -14.75
C ASP A 104 7.01 11.26 -15.94
N MET A 105 5.90 11.27 -16.70
CA MET A 105 5.72 12.11 -17.89
C MET A 105 4.78 13.29 -17.62
#